data_AF-A0A286B6Z4-F1
#
_entry.id   AF-A0A286B6Z4-F1
#
_cell.length_a   1.000
_cell.length_b   1.000
_cell.length_c   1.000
_cell.angle_alpha   90.00
_cell.angle_beta   90.00
_cell.angle_gamma   90.00
#
_symmetry.space_group_name_H-M   'P 1'
#
loop_
_entity.id
_entity.type
_entity.pdbx_description
1 polymer ?
#
loop_
_entity_poly.entity_id
_entity_poly.type
_entity_poly.pdbx_seq_one_letter_code
_entity_poly.pdbx_strand_id
1 'polypeptide(L)'
;MNPALQHQAFDREMSFARAALANGDTAQGWRALELAHVIGQSRFLLHLRVHMAMLGVAVRHNDLKETGAQLLRLALVPLGHMLGRLPAFNPGSGRVSALSPADWPGELDPHSLERIDPSASPRRC
;
A
#
# COMPACT_ATOMS: atom_id res chain seq x y z
N MET A 1 8.38 8.42 -11.92
CA MET A 1 9.03 8.00 -10.66
C MET A 1 10.25 7.16 -10.99
N ASN A 2 11.40 7.40 -10.33
CA ASN A 2 12.61 6.61 -10.57
C ASN A 2 12.36 5.14 -10.15
N PRO A 3 12.53 4.15 -11.05
CA PRO A 3 12.28 2.75 -10.74
C PRO A 3 13.05 2.24 -9.51
N ALA A 4 14.32 2.64 -9.34
CA ALA A 4 15.15 2.18 -8.23
C ALA A 4 14.62 2.71 -6.89
N LEU A 5 14.29 4.01 -6.82
CA LEU A 5 13.69 4.63 -5.63
C LEU A 5 12.34 3.99 -5.29
N GLN A 6 11.53 3.69 -6.29
CA GLN A 6 10.23 3.05 -6.11
C GLN A 6 10.35 1.65 -5.51
N HIS A 7 11.27 0.83 -6.03
CA HIS A 7 11.53 -0.51 -5.47
C HIS A 7 12.07 -0.43 -4.04
N GLN A 8 13.02 0.47 -3.78
CA GLN A 8 13.59 0.66 -2.44
C GLN A 8 12.53 1.10 -1.43
N ALA A 9 11.70 2.08 -1.78
CA ALA A 9 10.62 2.56 -0.93
C ALA A 9 9.57 1.46 -0.70
N PHE A 10 9.21 0.71 -1.74
CA PHE A 10 8.30 -0.43 -1.62
C PHE A 10 8.83 -1.50 -0.65
N ASP A 11 10.09 -1.93 -0.82
CA ASP A 11 10.69 -2.95 0.05
C ASP A 11 10.81 -2.46 1.50
N ARG A 12 11.09 -1.18 1.70
CA ARG A 12 11.06 -0.53 3.02
C ARG A 12 9.67 -0.66 3.66
N GLU A 13 8.61 -0.21 2.99
CA GLU A 13 7.25 -0.30 3.53
C GLU A 13 6.80 -1.75 3.77
N MET A 14 7.18 -2.68 2.88
CA MET A 14 6.94 -4.12 3.08
C MET A 14 7.69 -4.67 4.30
N SER A 15 8.88 -4.15 4.61
CA SER A 15 9.65 -4.54 5.80
C SER A 15 9.03 -4.00 7.09
N PHE A 16 8.59 -2.73 7.09
CA PHE A 16 7.84 -2.14 8.20
C PHE A 16 6.55 -2.88 8.48
N ALA A 17 5.78 -3.23 7.44
CA ALA A 17 4.59 -4.04 7.58
C ALA A 17 4.88 -5.36 8.31
N ARG A 18 5.90 -6.10 7.86
CA ARG A 18 6.29 -7.37 8.49
C ARG A 18 6.69 -7.19 9.96
N ALA A 19 7.48 -6.18 10.28
CA ALA A 19 7.95 -5.92 11.64
C ALA A 19 6.78 -5.53 12.58
N ALA A 20 5.92 -4.61 12.14
CA ALA A 20 4.77 -4.17 12.93
C ALA A 20 3.79 -5.33 13.19
N LEU A 21 3.47 -6.12 12.16
CA LEU A 21 2.61 -7.31 12.28
C LEU A 21 3.21 -8.36 13.21
N ALA A 22 4.53 -8.58 13.16
CA ALA A 22 5.21 -9.52 14.06
C ALA A 22 5.17 -9.06 15.53
N ASN A 23 5.15 -7.75 15.76
CA ASN A 23 5.03 -7.16 17.10
C ASN A 23 3.56 -7.04 17.58
N GLY A 24 2.58 -7.51 16.80
CA GLY A 24 1.16 -7.40 17.12
C GLY A 24 0.54 -6.02 16.85
N ASP A 25 1.30 -5.08 16.28
CA ASP A 25 0.78 -3.79 15.86
C ASP A 25 0.14 -3.89 14.46
N THR A 26 -1.05 -4.48 14.44
CA THR A 26 -1.82 -4.69 13.22
C THR A 26 -2.17 -3.38 12.52
N ALA A 27 -2.38 -2.30 13.27
CA ALA A 27 -2.72 -0.99 12.70
C ALA A 27 -1.55 -0.41 11.90
N GLN A 28 -0.34 -0.35 12.47
CA GLN A 28 0.84 0.10 11.75
C GLN A 28 1.22 -0.86 10.62
N GLY A 29 1.00 -2.16 10.81
CA GLY A 29 1.18 -3.18 9.77
C GLY A 29 0.35 -2.91 8.51
N TRP A 30 -0.95 -2.68 8.69
CA TRP A 30 -1.85 -2.32 7.60
C TRP A 30 -1.47 -0.99 6.96
N ARG A 31 -1.15 0.02 7.76
CA ARG A 31 -0.77 1.33 7.21
C ARG A 31 0.46 1.23 6.31
N ALA A 32 1.47 0.47 6.71
CA ALA A 32 2.65 0.22 5.88
C ALA A 32 2.31 -0.53 4.58
N LEU A 33 1.38 -1.50 4.62
CA LEU A 33 0.89 -2.16 3.40
C LEU A 33 0.16 -1.20 2.46
N GLU A 34 -0.66 -0.28 2.99
CA GLU A 34 -1.34 0.73 2.17
C GLU A 34 -0.34 1.68 1.48
N LEU A 35 0.72 2.11 2.19
CA LEU A 35 1.79 2.90 1.58
C LEU A 35 2.56 2.09 0.52
N ALA A 36 2.89 0.84 0.80
CA ALA A 36 3.50 -0.06 -0.19
C ALA A 36 2.61 -0.23 -1.44
N HIS A 37 1.29 -0.26 -1.25
CA HIS A 37 0.32 -0.32 -2.34
C HIS A 37 0.35 0.93 -3.21
N VAL A 38 0.26 2.12 -2.61
CA VAL A 38 0.35 3.39 -3.35
C VAL A 38 1.68 3.49 -4.11
N ILE A 39 2.81 3.14 -3.47
CA ILE A 39 4.14 3.14 -4.11
C ILE A 39 4.19 2.13 -5.26
N GLY A 40 3.65 0.92 -5.07
CA GLY A 40 3.72 -0.18 -6.04
C GLY A 40 2.69 -0.09 -7.17
N GLN A 41 1.67 0.76 -7.05
CA GLN A 41 0.46 0.74 -7.88
C GLN A 41 0.74 0.82 -9.39
N SER A 42 1.74 1.59 -9.81
CA SER A 42 2.11 1.75 -11.23
C SER A 42 2.93 0.60 -11.80
N ARG A 43 3.38 -0.35 -10.96
CA ARG A 43 4.18 -1.52 -11.37
C ARG A 43 3.45 -2.81 -11.03
N PHE A 44 2.97 -3.50 -12.07
CA PHE A 44 2.18 -4.73 -11.96
C PHE A 44 2.71 -5.73 -10.92
N LEU A 45 4.01 -6.07 -10.97
CA LEU A 45 4.59 -7.06 -10.04
C LEU A 45 4.63 -6.58 -8.58
N LEU A 46 4.89 -5.29 -8.34
CA LEU A 46 4.88 -4.74 -6.98
C LEU A 46 3.46 -4.69 -6.43
N HIS A 47 2.53 -4.26 -7.28
CA HIS A 47 1.10 -4.20 -6.99
C HIS A 47 0.52 -5.59 -6.67
N LEU A 48 0.90 -6.62 -7.44
CA LEU A 48 0.49 -7.99 -7.16
C LEU A 48 1.08 -8.48 -5.82
N ARG A 49 2.36 -8.21 -5.57
CA ARG A 49 3.05 -8.64 -4.35
C ARG A 49 2.43 -8.06 -3.08
N VAL A 50 2.04 -6.78 -3.08
CA VAL A 50 1.38 -6.16 -1.91
C VAL A 50 -0.04 -6.66 -1.72
N HIS A 51 -0.81 -6.93 -2.77
CA HIS A 51 -2.13 -7.57 -2.63
C HIS A 51 -2.04 -8.97 -2.04
N MET A 52 -1.06 -9.78 -2.46
CA MET A 52 -0.84 -11.09 -1.85
C MET A 52 -0.48 -10.98 -0.36
N ALA A 53 0.27 -9.95 0.02
CA ALA A 53 0.58 -9.68 1.42
C ALA A 53 -0.65 -9.24 2.22
N MET A 54 -1.45 -8.31 1.69
CA MET A 54 -2.72 -7.88 2.30
C MET A 54 -3.70 -9.05 2.47
N LEU A 55 -3.84 -9.90 1.45
CA LEU A 55 -4.64 -11.12 1.53
C LEU A 55 -4.15 -12.05 2.63
N GLY A 56 -2.83 -12.28 2.72
CA GLY A 56 -2.24 -13.09 3.78
C GLY A 56 -2.51 -12.54 5.18
N VAL A 57 -2.50 -11.22 5.35
CA VAL A 57 -2.85 -10.57 6.63
C VAL A 57 -4.34 -10.73 6.94
N ALA A 58 -5.22 -10.49 5.96
CA ALA A 58 -6.66 -10.64 6.13
C ALA A 58 -7.05 -12.07 6.55
N VAL A 59 -6.49 -13.08 5.88
CA VAL A 59 -6.71 -14.49 6.23
C VAL A 59 -6.23 -14.81 7.65
N ARG A 60 -5.02 -14.35 8.03
CA ARG A 60 -4.47 -14.57 9.38
C ARG A 60 -5.31 -13.94 10.49
N HIS A 61 -5.98 -12.82 10.21
CA HIS A 61 -6.84 -12.12 11.16
C HIS A 61 -8.32 -12.53 11.06
N ASN A 62 -8.65 -13.53 10.23
CA ASN A 62 -10.03 -13.96 9.94
C ASN A 62 -10.93 -12.82 9.44
N ASP A 63 -10.36 -11.84 8.74
CA ASP A 63 -11.13 -10.75 8.12
C ASP A 63 -11.66 -11.21 6.76
N LEU A 64 -12.82 -11.87 6.78
CA LEU A 64 -13.45 -12.43 5.57
C LEU A 64 -13.87 -11.35 4.58
N LYS A 65 -14.25 -10.17 5.08
CA LYS A 65 -14.63 -9.03 4.22
C LYS A 65 -13.42 -8.54 3.44
N GLU A 66 -12.29 -8.35 4.13
CA GLU A 66 -11.05 -7.93 3.47
C GLU A 66 -10.49 -9.02 2.56
N THR A 67 -10.60 -10.29 2.97
CA THR A 67 -10.21 -11.44 2.14
C THR A 67 -10.94 -11.43 0.80
N GLY A 68 -12.27 -11.27 0.80
CA GLY A 68 -13.07 -11.16 -0.41
C GLY A 68 -12.68 -9.94 -1.26
N ALA A 69 -12.41 -8.80 -0.62
CA ALA A 69 -11.97 -7.58 -1.31
C ALA A 69 -10.62 -7.76 -2.02
N GLN A 70 -9.65 -8.41 -1.36
CA GLN A 70 -8.33 -8.68 -1.95
C GLN A 70 -8.40 -9.70 -3.09
N LEU A 71 -9.22 -10.76 -2.96
CA LEU A 71 -9.44 -11.72 -4.05
C LEU A 71 -10.05 -11.05 -5.29
N LEU A 72 -11.05 -10.19 -5.12
CA LEU A 72 -11.60 -9.40 -6.21
C LEU A 72 -10.54 -8.50 -6.85
N ARG A 73 -9.74 -7.80 -6.04
CA ARG A 73 -8.67 -6.93 -6.56
C ARG A 73 -7.62 -7.72 -7.33
N LEU A 74 -7.18 -8.87 -6.84
CA LEU A 74 -6.26 -9.78 -7.55
C LEU A 74 -6.82 -10.23 -8.90
N ALA A 75 -8.12 -10.54 -8.97
CA ALA A 75 -8.78 -10.88 -10.24
C ALA A 75 -8.90 -9.68 -11.20
N LEU A 76 -9.05 -8.47 -10.66
CA LEU A 76 -9.17 -7.23 -11.44
C LEU A 76 -7.83 -6.61 -11.84
N VAL A 77 -6.70 -6.88 -11.16
CA VAL A 77 -5.39 -6.30 -11.51
C VAL A 77 -5.01 -6.54 -12.98
N PRO A 78 -5.14 -7.75 -13.56
CA PRO A 78 -4.84 -7.98 -14.97
C PRO A 78 -5.73 -7.14 -15.89
N LEU A 79 -7.02 -7.07 -15.60
CA LEU A 79 -7.99 -6.30 -16.38
C LEU A 79 -7.74 -4.79 -16.26
N GLY A 80 -7.50 -4.28 -15.04
CA GLY A 80 -7.26 -2.86 -14.78
C GLY A 80 -5.97 -2.34 -15.42
N HIS A 81 -4.90 -3.15 -15.45
CA HIS A 81 -3.68 -2.82 -16.17
C HIS A 81 -3.88 -2.86 -17.70
N MET A 82 -4.67 -3.80 -18.23
CA MET A 82 -4.99 -3.85 -19.66
C MET A 82 -5.85 -2.66 -20.13
N LEU A 83 -6.77 -2.18 -19.30
CA LEU A 83 -7.64 -1.04 -19.64
C LEU A 83 -7.07 0.35 -19.26
N GLY A 84 -5.94 0.42 -18.54
CA GLY A 84 -5.30 1.68 -18.13
C GLY A 84 -6.14 2.53 -17.17
N ARG A 85 -7.11 1.94 -16.46
CA ARG A 85 -8.11 2.64 -15.63
C ARG A 85 -8.10 2.17 -14.17
N LEU A 86 -6.92 2.14 -13.56
CA LEU A 86 -6.82 1.96 -12.11
C LEU A 86 -6.93 3.33 -11.41
N PRO A 87 -7.82 3.50 -10.42
CA PRO A 87 -7.97 4.75 -9.69
C PRO A 87 -6.68 5.06 -8.92
N ALA A 88 -6.09 6.22 -9.18
CA ALA A 88 -4.79 6.59 -8.64
C ALA A 88 -4.80 6.69 -7.10
N PHE A 89 -3.71 6.22 -6.49
CA PHE A 89 -3.36 6.36 -5.07
C PHE A 89 -4.35 5.75 -4.07
N ASN A 90 -5.27 4.90 -4.53
CA ASN A 90 -6.13 4.15 -3.64
C ASN A 90 -5.26 3.30 -2.67
N PRO A 91 -5.55 3.27 -1.36
CA PRO A 91 -4.72 2.56 -0.39
C PRO A 91 -4.81 1.03 -0.52
N GLY A 92 -5.75 0.50 -1.31
CA GLY A 92 -5.85 -0.93 -1.60
C GLY A 92 -6.56 -1.75 -0.51
N SER A 93 -6.83 -1.17 0.66
CA SER A 93 -7.64 -1.79 1.72
C SER A 93 -9.13 -1.78 1.34
N GLY A 94 -9.87 -2.83 1.70
CA GLY A 94 -11.34 -2.94 1.56
C GLY A 94 -12.12 -1.97 2.46
N ARG A 95 -11.42 -1.20 3.29
CA ARG A 95 -11.97 -0.07 4.07
C ARG A 95 -12.32 1.11 3.17
N VAL A 96 -11.63 1.26 2.04
CA VAL A 96 -11.90 2.26 1.00
C VAL A 96 -12.44 1.54 -0.23
N SER A 97 -13.43 2.14 -0.90
CA SER A 97 -13.95 1.59 -2.15
C SER A 97 -12.82 1.45 -3.17
N ALA A 98 -12.76 0.31 -3.86
CA ALA A 98 -11.71 0.00 -4.83
C ALA A 98 -11.70 0.94 -6.06
N LEU A 99 -12.79 1.69 -6.28
CA LEU A 99 -12.95 2.62 -7.40
C LEU A 99 -12.77 4.10 -7.02
N SER A 100 -12.55 4.40 -5.74
CA SER A 100 -12.36 5.77 -5.27
C SER A 100 -10.94 6.25 -5.58
N PRO A 101 -10.77 7.40 -6.26
CA PRO A 101 -9.51 8.13 -6.25
C PRO A 101 -9.18 8.52 -4.80
N ALA A 102 -7.90 8.54 -4.46
CA ALA A 102 -7.44 9.10 -3.20
C ALA A 102 -6.32 10.12 -3.49
N ASP A 103 -6.11 11.03 -2.55
CA ASP A 103 -4.96 11.94 -2.60
C ASP A 103 -3.68 11.18 -2.27
N TRP A 104 -2.54 11.76 -2.68
CA TRP A 104 -1.24 11.25 -2.29
C TRP A 104 -1.12 11.17 -0.76
N PRO A 105 -0.63 10.08 -0.17
CA PRO A 105 -0.50 9.96 1.28
C PRO A 105 0.38 11.08 1.84
N GLY A 106 -0.16 11.88 2.77
CA GLY A 106 0.60 12.99 3.40
C GLY A 106 1.82 12.54 4.21
N GLU A 107 1.95 11.25 4.46
CA GLU A 107 3.09 10.61 5.12
C GLU A 107 4.23 10.28 4.15
N LEU A 108 4.07 10.44 2.84
CA LEU A 108 5.12 10.18 1.86
C LEU A 108 5.48 11.47 1.13
N ASP A 109 6.77 11.72 0.96
CA ASP A 109 7.21 12.73 0.01
C ASP A 109 6.98 12.22 -1.43
N PRO A 110 6.31 12.97 -2.32
CA PRO A 110 5.98 12.51 -3.67
C PRO A 110 7.20 12.37 -4.61
N HIS A 111 8.35 12.95 -4.25
CA HIS A 111 9.56 12.93 -5.06
C HIS A 111 10.57 11.90 -4.56
N SER A 112 10.87 11.88 -3.27
CA SER A 112 11.83 10.97 -2.64
C SER A 112 11.20 9.63 -2.22
N LEU A 113 9.88 9.59 -2.06
CA LEU A 113 9.13 8.46 -1.48
C LEU A 113 9.54 8.12 -0.05
N GLU A 114 10.25 9.00 0.63
CA GLU A 114 10.56 8.82 2.04
C GLU A 114 9.35 9.14 2.89
N ARG A 115 9.26 8.48 4.06
CA ARG A 115 8.23 8.84 5.02
C ARG A 115 8.53 10.22 5.57
N ILE A 116 7.56 11.11 5.53
CA ILE A 116 7.63 12.41 6.19
C ILE A 116 7.44 12.16 7.68
N ASP A 117 8.50 12.31 8.45
CA ASP A 117 8.42 12.20 9.91
C ASP A 117 7.79 13.48 10.47
N PRO A 118 6.58 13.43 11.08
CA PRO A 118 5.96 14.62 11.65
C PRO A 118 6.79 15.21 12.81
N SER A 119 7.71 14.45 13.40
CA SER A 119 8.61 14.93 14.46
C SER A 119 9.87 15.63 13.95
N ALA A 120 10.21 15.47 12.66
CA ALA A 120 11.38 16.08 12.02
C ALA A 120 11.10 17.47 11.42
N SER A 121 9.85 17.97 11.52
CA SER A 121 9.56 19.35 11.16
C SER A 121 10.37 20.28 12.07
N PRO A 122 11.29 21.11 11.54
CA PRO A 122 11.96 22.11 12.36
C PRO A 122 10.87 22.99 12.93
N ARG A 123 10.70 22.98 14.26
CA ARG A 123 9.89 23.98 14.96
C ARG A 123 10.40 25.33 14.48
N ARG A 124 9.64 26.01 13.62
CA ARG A 124 9.89 27.40 13.28
C ARG A 124 9.71 28.16 14.58
N CYS A 125 10.83 28.55 15.19
CA CYS A 125 10.88 29.57 16.22
C CYS A 125 10.44 30.92 15.63
#